data_AF-A0A0L7QIX5-F1
#
_entry.id   AF-A0A0L7QIX5-F1
#
_cell.length_a   1.000
_cell.length_b   1.000
_cell.length_c   1.000
_cell.angle_alpha   90.00
_cell.angle_beta   90.00
_cell.angle_gamma   90.00
#
_symmetry.space_group_name_H-M   'P 1'
#
loop_
_entity.id
_entity.type
_entity.pdbx_description
1 polymer ?
#
loop_
_entity_poly.entity_id
_entity_poly.type
_entity_poly.pdbx_seq_one_letter_code
_entity_poly.pdbx_strand_id
1 'polypeptide(L)'
;MIIYEVPNAQGEKETFDAIAEQNFEGEDRQKFLKQAKLAFKTGQKNKENSNWILEVSRELREILIKKERLYIGWRCCKAHDYVVATRCYKCQGYGHTSKYCRSSADTCGHLNALKIAQLNMRRAQTVTLAINRAIDNGNFDILLMQEPYNPKGKYIGFGRGNRSKPNRHTVRRCRCFRQRLVAERNTSSETETMPETHI
;
A
#
# COMPACT_ATOMS: atom_id res chain seq x y z
N MET A 1 -14.83 0.94 16.21
CA MET A 1 -15.03 -0.33 15.48
C MET A 1 -15.75 -0.05 14.16
N ILE A 2 -15.56 -0.86 13.13
CA ILE A 2 -16.28 -0.78 11.85
C ILE A 2 -17.12 -2.04 11.62
N ILE A 3 -18.37 -1.85 11.22
CA ILE A 3 -19.26 -2.91 10.74
C ILE A 3 -19.46 -2.70 9.24
N TYR A 4 -19.21 -3.75 8.46
CA TYR A 4 -19.33 -3.72 7.01
C TYR A 4 -20.73 -4.10 6.54
N GLU A 5 -21.17 -3.44 5.47
CA GLU A 5 -22.38 -3.81 4.71
C GLU A 5 -23.69 -3.82 5.52
N VAL A 6 -23.83 -2.87 6.45
CA VAL A 6 -25.05 -2.66 7.22
C VAL A 6 -26.17 -2.19 6.28
N PRO A 7 -27.36 -2.84 6.29
CA PRO A 7 -28.51 -2.41 5.49
C PRO A 7 -28.97 -1.00 5.86
N ASN A 8 -29.26 -0.16 4.86
CA ASN A 8 -29.81 1.18 5.04
C ASN A 8 -31.35 1.22 5.05
N ALA A 9 -32.01 0.06 4.88
CA ALA A 9 -33.46 -0.04 4.79
C ALA A 9 -34.16 0.28 6.12
N GLN A 10 -33.47 0.10 7.25
CA GLN A 10 -34.00 0.30 8.60
C GLN A 10 -33.44 1.57 9.23
N GLY A 11 -34.20 2.11 10.19
CA GLY A 11 -33.76 3.26 10.99
C GLY A 11 -32.53 2.94 11.82
N GLU A 12 -31.82 3.98 12.27
CA GLU A 12 -30.63 3.80 13.12
C GLU A 12 -30.95 3.04 14.41
N LYS A 13 -32.03 3.46 15.10
CA LYS A 13 -32.48 2.83 16.35
C LYS A 13 -32.83 1.36 16.16
N GLU A 14 -33.63 1.07 15.14
CA GLU A 14 -34.04 -0.31 14.80
C GLU A 14 -32.84 -1.20 14.51
N THR A 15 -31.80 -0.66 13.86
CA THR A 15 -30.57 -1.40 13.58
C THR A 15 -29.80 -1.71 14.87
N PHE A 16 -29.71 -0.74 15.81
CA PHE A 16 -29.09 -0.97 17.12
C PHE A 16 -29.87 -2.00 17.94
N ASP A 17 -31.19 -1.93 17.94
CA ASP A 17 -32.05 -2.87 18.63
C ASP A 17 -31.89 -4.28 18.06
N ALA A 18 -31.88 -4.42 16.72
CA ALA A 18 -31.63 -5.70 16.05
C ALA A 18 -30.25 -6.28 16.39
N ILE A 19 -29.20 -5.45 16.40
CA ILE A 19 -27.85 -5.90 16.81
C ILE A 19 -27.87 -6.37 18.27
N ALA A 20 -28.50 -5.60 19.16
CA ALA A 20 -28.56 -5.90 20.58
C ALA A 20 -29.31 -7.21 20.85
N GLU A 21 -30.42 -7.45 20.17
CA GLU A 21 -31.27 -8.63 20.34
C GLU A 21 -30.65 -9.90 19.74
N GLN A 22 -30.01 -9.80 18.57
CA GLN A 22 -29.52 -10.97 17.85
C GLN A 22 -28.12 -11.40 18.27
N ASN A 23 -27.34 -10.53 18.91
CA ASN A 23 -25.93 -10.79 19.20
C ASN A 23 -25.58 -10.78 20.69
N PHE A 24 -26.44 -10.29 21.56
CA PHE A 24 -26.13 -10.13 22.98
C PHE A 24 -27.28 -10.61 23.86
N GLU A 25 -26.92 -11.17 25.02
CA GLU A 25 -27.86 -11.68 26.01
C GLU A 25 -27.58 -11.02 27.37
N GLY A 26 -28.60 -10.98 28.24
CA GLY A 26 -28.45 -10.50 29.62
C GLY A 26 -27.89 -9.09 29.76
N GLU A 27 -26.84 -8.94 30.56
CA GLU A 27 -26.21 -7.64 30.86
C GLU A 27 -25.49 -7.01 29.66
N ASP A 28 -24.89 -7.82 28.78
CA ASP A 28 -24.13 -7.32 27.63
C ASP A 28 -25.04 -6.60 26.64
N ARG A 29 -26.30 -7.03 26.51
CA ARG A 29 -27.33 -6.34 25.72
C ARG A 29 -27.56 -4.92 26.22
N GLN A 30 -27.74 -4.76 27.54
CA GLN A 30 -27.96 -3.45 28.15
C GLN A 30 -26.71 -2.56 28.06
N LYS A 31 -25.52 -3.15 28.22
CA LYS A 31 -24.25 -2.45 28.04
C LYS A 31 -24.11 -1.95 26.62
N PHE A 32 -24.41 -2.78 25.61
CA PHE A 32 -24.34 -2.40 24.20
C PHE A 32 -25.26 -1.21 23.90
N LEU A 33 -26.53 -1.27 24.28
CA LEU A 33 -27.49 -0.17 24.03
C LEU A 33 -27.10 1.15 24.70
N LYS A 34 -26.43 1.10 25.86
CA LYS A 34 -26.00 2.31 26.59
C LYS A 34 -24.66 2.86 26.09
N GLN A 35 -23.74 1.99 25.68
CA GLN A 35 -22.33 2.35 25.43
C GLN A 35 -21.95 2.35 23.95
N ALA A 36 -22.75 1.78 23.06
CA ALA A 36 -22.53 1.83 21.62
C ALA A 36 -23.15 3.10 21.04
N LYS A 37 -22.35 3.88 20.30
CA LYS A 37 -22.77 5.10 19.61
C LYS A 37 -22.30 5.07 18.16
N LEU A 38 -23.14 5.55 17.24
CA LEU A 38 -22.74 5.73 15.86
C LEU A 38 -21.86 6.98 15.73
N ALA A 39 -20.62 6.81 15.28
CA ALA A 39 -19.74 7.94 15.00
C ALA A 39 -20.06 8.54 13.63
N PHE A 40 -19.98 7.73 12.58
CA PHE A 40 -20.34 8.12 11.22
C PHE A 40 -20.53 6.91 10.31
N LYS A 41 -21.15 7.12 9.16
CA LYS A 41 -21.30 6.12 8.10
C LYS A 41 -20.27 6.39 7.00
N THR A 42 -19.62 5.34 6.52
CA THR A 42 -18.68 5.40 5.39
C THR A 42 -19.16 4.52 4.23
N GLY A 43 -18.81 4.90 3.00
CA GLY A 43 -19.25 4.22 1.78
C GLY A 43 -19.83 5.16 0.73
N GLN A 44 -20.28 4.60 -0.39
CA GLN A 44 -20.91 5.36 -1.46
C GLN A 44 -22.32 5.81 -1.04
N LYS A 45 -22.62 7.09 -1.25
CA LYS A 45 -23.96 7.65 -1.10
C LYS A 45 -24.86 6.97 -2.16
N ASN A 46 -26.04 6.46 -1.76
CA ASN A 46 -27.04 5.74 -2.58
C ASN A 46 -26.84 4.23 -2.80
N LYS A 47 -25.98 3.55 -2.02
CA LYS A 47 -26.05 2.08 -1.95
C LYS A 47 -27.07 1.63 -0.90
N GLU A 48 -27.66 0.47 -1.13
CA GLU A 48 -28.54 -0.21 -0.16
C GLU A 48 -27.81 -0.54 1.15
N ASN A 49 -26.48 -0.63 1.10
CA ASN A 49 -25.63 -0.97 2.24
C ASN A 49 -24.62 0.15 2.50
N SER A 50 -24.35 0.43 3.78
CA SER A 50 -23.27 1.32 4.21
C SER A 50 -22.40 0.66 5.28
N ASN A 51 -21.17 1.14 5.43
CA ASN A 51 -20.30 0.69 6.51
C ASN A 51 -20.47 1.65 7.69
N TRP A 52 -20.65 1.11 8.89
CA TRP A 52 -20.90 1.91 10.09
C TRP A 52 -19.68 1.93 10.98
N ILE A 53 -19.27 3.12 11.43
CA ILE A 53 -18.23 3.28 12.42
C ILE A 53 -18.90 3.50 13.77
N LEU A 54 -18.64 2.59 14.71
CA LEU A 54 -19.18 2.63 16.06
C LEU A 54 -18.10 3.00 17.09
N GLU A 55 -18.46 3.89 18.00
CA GLU A 55 -17.78 4.11 19.26
C GLU A 55 -18.38 3.18 20.31
N VAL A 56 -17.54 2.37 20.95
CA VAL A 56 -17.93 1.36 21.95
C VAL A 56 -16.91 1.36 23.08
N SER A 57 -17.32 0.87 24.25
CA SER A 57 -16.40 0.65 25.38
C SER A 57 -15.36 -0.44 25.06
N ARG A 58 -14.27 -0.46 25.84
CA ARG A 58 -13.19 -1.44 25.67
C ARG A 58 -13.68 -2.89 25.83
N GLU A 59 -14.50 -3.15 26.84
CA GLU A 59 -15.07 -4.49 27.10
C GLU A 59 -15.90 -4.98 25.91
N LEU A 60 -16.82 -4.15 25.43
CA LEU A 60 -17.66 -4.48 24.28
C LEU A 60 -16.84 -4.67 23.01
N ARG A 61 -15.80 -3.85 22.81
CA ARG A 61 -14.88 -4.00 21.68
C ARG A 61 -14.22 -5.38 21.69
N GLU A 62 -13.71 -5.85 22.82
CA GLU A 62 -13.05 -7.15 22.93
C GLU A 62 -14.01 -8.30 22.59
N ILE A 63 -15.27 -8.23 23.08
CA ILE A 63 -16.32 -9.20 22.76
C ILE A 63 -16.64 -9.19 21.26
N LEU A 64 -16.84 -8.00 20.69
CA LEU A 64 -17.20 -7.82 19.29
C LEU A 64 -16.10 -8.30 18.33
N ILE A 65 -14.83 -8.02 18.64
CA ILE A 65 -13.68 -8.52 17.85
C ILE A 65 -13.61 -10.04 17.92
N LYS A 66 -13.81 -10.63 19.11
CA LYS A 66 -13.79 -12.08 19.29
C LYS A 66 -14.90 -12.78 18.49
N LYS A 67 -16.05 -12.14 18.32
CA LYS A 67 -17.16 -12.67 17.50
C LYS A 67 -16.91 -12.53 16.00
N GLU A 68 -16.16 -11.51 15.56
CA GLU A 68 -15.83 -11.16 14.16
C GLU A 68 -17.04 -10.84 13.24
N ARG A 69 -18.21 -11.37 13.55
CA ARG A 69 -19.44 -11.28 12.78
C ARG A 69 -20.62 -10.91 13.68
N LEU A 70 -21.49 -10.07 13.14
CA LEU A 70 -22.71 -9.60 13.78
C LEU A 70 -23.91 -9.87 12.89
N TYR A 71 -25.01 -10.28 13.51
CA TYR A 71 -26.28 -10.50 12.85
C TYR A 71 -27.14 -9.24 12.92
N ILE A 72 -27.68 -8.83 11.78
CA ILE A 72 -28.59 -7.69 11.64
C ILE A 72 -29.76 -8.14 10.76
N GLY A 73 -30.89 -8.46 11.39
CA GLY A 73 -32.04 -9.05 10.69
C GLY A 73 -31.66 -10.42 10.12
N TRP A 74 -31.66 -10.53 8.79
CA TRP A 74 -31.29 -11.74 8.05
C TRP A 74 -29.86 -11.69 7.50
N ARG A 75 -29.08 -10.66 7.85
CA ARG A 75 -27.73 -10.46 7.33
C ARG A 75 -26.66 -10.75 8.37
N CYS A 76 -25.54 -11.27 7.89
CA CYS A 76 -24.33 -11.45 8.67
C CYS A 76 -23.31 -10.40 8.21
N CYS A 77 -23.05 -9.40 9.04
CA CYS A 77 -22.14 -8.30 8.80
C CYS A 77 -20.80 -8.55 9.50
N LYS A 78 -19.68 -8.25 8.83
CA LYS A 78 -18.35 -8.38 9.44
C LYS A 78 -18.06 -7.19 10.34
N ALA A 79 -17.47 -7.44 11.51
CA ALA A 79 -17.06 -6.44 12.47
C ALA A 79 -15.55 -6.51 12.69
N HIS A 80 -14.86 -5.40 12.49
CA HIS A 80 -13.42 -5.28 12.67
C HIS A 80 -13.04 -3.99 13.37
N ASP A 81 -11.82 -3.92 13.87
CA ASP A 81 -11.30 -2.65 14.37
C ASP A 81 -11.17 -1.61 13.28
N TYR A 82 -11.62 -0.40 13.62
CA TYR A 82 -11.46 0.74 12.76
C TYR A 82 -10.19 1.48 13.16
N VAL A 83 -9.11 1.24 12.42
CA VAL A 83 -7.83 1.94 12.59
C VAL A 83 -7.52 2.68 11.30
N VAL A 84 -7.47 4.01 11.38
CA VAL A 84 -7.07 4.86 10.25
C VAL A 84 -5.67 5.38 10.50
N ALA A 85 -4.68 4.78 9.84
CA ALA A 85 -3.33 5.28 9.82
C ALA A 85 -3.17 6.33 8.71
N THR A 86 -3.28 7.60 9.06
CA THR A 86 -3.05 8.71 8.12
C THR A 86 -1.58 8.73 7.71
N ARG A 87 -1.29 8.49 6.43
CA ARG A 87 0.05 8.60 5.85
C ARG A 87 0.27 10.00 5.28
N CYS A 88 1.36 10.64 5.68
CA CYS A 88 1.80 11.90 5.12
C CYS A 88 2.38 11.69 3.73
N TYR A 89 1.86 12.39 2.71
CA TYR A 89 2.38 12.27 1.34
C TYR A 89 3.70 13.02 1.11
N LYS A 90 4.09 13.89 2.06
CA LYS A 90 5.36 14.65 2.03
C LYS A 90 6.53 13.80 2.53
N CYS A 91 6.45 13.30 3.76
CA CYS A 91 7.52 12.56 4.42
C CYS A 91 7.29 11.04 4.54
N GLN A 92 6.19 10.51 4.00
CA GLN A 92 5.77 9.10 4.13
C GLN A 92 5.56 8.57 5.56
N GLY A 93 5.73 9.41 6.60
CA GLY A 93 5.45 9.07 7.99
C GLY A 93 3.95 8.95 8.29
N TYR A 94 3.62 8.36 9.43
CA TYR A 94 2.24 8.20 9.91
C TYR A 94 1.87 9.27 10.95
N GLY A 95 0.55 9.45 11.17
CA GLY A 95 0.02 10.30 12.25
C GLY A 95 -0.14 11.78 11.93
N HIS A 96 0.19 12.21 10.71
CA HIS A 96 -0.05 13.59 10.25
C HIS A 96 -0.32 13.65 8.75
N THR A 97 -0.99 14.72 8.31
CA THR A 97 -1.18 15.03 6.89
C THR A 97 -0.06 15.94 6.38
N SER A 98 0.12 16.00 5.06
CA SER A 98 1.16 16.84 4.44
C SER A 98 1.09 18.32 4.84
N LYS A 99 -0.12 18.83 5.18
CA LYS A 99 -0.34 20.20 5.63
C LYS A 99 0.35 20.52 6.97
N TYR A 100 0.43 19.54 7.87
CA TYR A 100 1.03 19.68 9.19
C TYR A 100 2.42 19.02 9.28
N CYS A 101 3.04 18.73 8.13
CA CYS A 101 4.33 18.06 8.09
C CYS A 101 5.46 19.03 8.43
N ARG A 102 6.24 18.69 9.46
CA ARG A 102 7.44 19.44 9.89
C ARG A 102 8.72 19.04 9.14
N SER A 103 8.67 18.01 8.30
CA SER A 103 9.83 17.58 7.51
C SER A 103 10.21 18.67 6.51
N SER A 104 11.50 19.00 6.47
CA SER A 104 12.07 19.89 5.46
C SER A 104 12.17 19.21 4.08
N ALA A 105 12.38 17.90 4.06
CA ALA A 105 12.54 17.12 2.84
C ALA A 105 11.28 16.34 2.45
N ASP A 106 11.00 16.34 1.15
CA ASP A 106 9.99 15.51 0.51
C ASP A 106 10.58 14.13 0.22
N THR A 107 10.11 13.11 0.91
CA THR A 107 10.47 11.72 0.64
C THR A 107 9.38 11.09 -0.24
N CYS A 108 9.77 10.58 -1.40
CA CYS A 108 8.86 9.82 -2.23
C CYS A 108 8.77 8.37 -1.74
N GLY A 109 7.56 7.83 -1.61
CA GLY A 109 7.36 6.40 -1.32
C GLY A 109 7.99 5.46 -2.37
N HIS A 110 8.32 5.96 -3.55
CA HIS A 110 9.04 5.21 -4.58
C HIS A 110 10.54 5.06 -4.29
N LEU A 111 11.14 5.92 -3.44
CA LEU A 111 12.57 5.83 -3.11
C LEU A 111 12.89 4.60 -2.23
N ASN A 112 11.88 4.02 -1.58
CA ASN A 112 11.97 2.74 -0.87
C ASN A 112 11.36 1.59 -1.71
N ALA A 113 11.09 1.80 -3.00
CA ALA A 113 10.63 0.73 -3.87
C ALA A 113 11.82 -0.11 -4.32
N LEU A 114 11.68 -1.44 -4.17
CA LEU A 114 12.63 -2.42 -4.70
C LEU A 114 12.89 -2.16 -6.20
N LYS A 115 14.15 -1.98 -6.56
CA LYS A 115 14.58 -1.88 -7.95
C LYS A 115 14.74 -3.28 -8.51
N ILE A 116 13.71 -3.73 -9.23
CA ILE A 116 13.67 -5.06 -9.84
C ILE A 116 14.09 -4.97 -11.31
N ALA A 117 15.08 -5.76 -11.70
CA ALA A 117 15.42 -6.00 -13.10
C ALA A 117 15.01 -7.42 -13.50
N GLN A 118 14.27 -7.55 -14.60
CA GLN A 118 13.94 -8.84 -15.18
C GLN A 118 14.75 -9.04 -16.47
N LEU A 119 15.56 -10.10 -16.50
CA LEU A 119 16.39 -10.48 -17.64
C LEU A 119 15.89 -11.81 -18.21
N ASN A 120 15.72 -11.86 -19.53
CA ASN A 120 15.31 -13.08 -20.23
C ASN A 120 16.54 -13.86 -20.70
N MET A 121 16.60 -15.14 -20.35
CA MET A 121 17.75 -16.04 -20.58
C MET A 121 17.98 -16.47 -22.06
N ARG A 122 17.49 -15.71 -23.07
CA ARG A 122 17.44 -16.08 -24.50
C ARG A 122 18.69 -16.80 -25.04
N ARG A 123 19.90 -16.41 -24.60
CA ARG A 123 21.18 -17.11 -24.77
C ARG A 123 22.05 -16.86 -23.54
N ALA A 124 22.61 -17.92 -22.94
CA ALA A 124 23.39 -17.84 -21.70
C ALA A 124 24.47 -16.73 -21.72
N GLN A 125 25.28 -16.64 -22.79
CA GLN A 125 26.35 -15.63 -22.89
C GLN A 125 25.86 -14.18 -23.00
N THR A 126 24.74 -13.94 -23.70
CA THR A 126 24.18 -12.59 -23.83
C THR A 126 23.60 -12.10 -22.51
N VAL A 127 23.15 -13.03 -21.67
CA VAL A 127 22.58 -12.74 -20.35
C VAL A 127 23.69 -12.40 -19.37
N THR A 128 24.83 -13.11 -19.40
CA THR A 128 26.00 -12.76 -18.59
C THR A 128 26.49 -11.34 -18.87
N LEU A 129 26.57 -10.94 -20.14
CA LEU A 129 26.94 -9.56 -20.53
C LEU A 129 25.89 -8.52 -20.12
N ALA A 130 24.60 -8.86 -20.22
CA ALA A 130 23.52 -7.98 -19.80
C ALA A 130 23.45 -7.84 -18.26
N ILE A 131 23.77 -8.90 -17.52
CA ILE A 131 23.91 -8.91 -16.06
C ILE A 131 25.07 -8.02 -15.64
N ASN A 132 26.26 -8.20 -16.21
CA ASN A 132 27.42 -7.38 -15.89
C ASN A 132 27.13 -5.91 -16.14
N ARG A 133 26.56 -5.57 -17.31
CA ARG A 133 26.12 -4.19 -17.58
C ARG A 133 25.04 -3.69 -16.63
N ALA A 134 24.13 -4.55 -16.16
CA ALA A 134 23.11 -4.15 -15.19
C ALA A 134 23.74 -3.85 -13.83
N ILE A 135 24.68 -4.68 -13.38
CA ILE A 135 25.45 -4.49 -12.15
C ILE A 135 26.31 -3.21 -12.25
N ASP A 136 27.01 -3.01 -13.38
CA ASP A 136 27.89 -1.87 -13.62
C ASP A 136 27.13 -0.53 -13.72
N ASN A 137 25.90 -0.52 -14.27
CA ASN A 137 25.10 0.69 -14.44
C ASN A 137 24.25 1.08 -13.19
N GLY A 138 24.31 0.29 -12.11
CA GLY A 138 23.85 0.70 -10.78
C GLY A 138 22.74 -0.15 -10.13
N ASN A 139 22.75 -0.10 -8.79
CA ASN A 139 21.95 -0.82 -7.79
C ASN A 139 20.56 -1.30 -8.25
N PHE A 140 20.46 -2.60 -8.51
CA PHE A 140 19.22 -3.37 -8.46
C PHE A 140 19.19 -4.15 -7.14
N ASP A 141 18.04 -4.21 -6.48
CA ASP A 141 17.90 -4.95 -5.23
C ASP A 141 17.58 -6.43 -5.49
N ILE A 142 16.84 -6.70 -6.57
CA ILE A 142 16.44 -8.05 -6.98
C ILE A 142 16.61 -8.19 -8.50
N LEU A 143 17.32 -9.24 -8.91
CA LEU A 143 17.48 -9.62 -10.31
C LEU A 143 16.66 -10.89 -10.59
N LEU A 144 15.63 -10.78 -11.41
CA LEU A 144 14.81 -11.91 -11.84
C LEU A 144 15.34 -12.45 -13.17
N MET A 145 15.93 -13.64 -13.13
CA MET A 145 16.33 -14.37 -14.32
C MET A 145 15.19 -15.27 -14.75
N GLN A 146 14.56 -14.95 -15.88
CA GLN A 146 13.47 -15.75 -16.41
C GLN A 146 13.93 -16.55 -17.64
N GLU A 147 13.72 -17.86 -17.62
CA GLU A 147 13.84 -18.69 -18.81
C GLU A 147 12.74 -18.34 -19.81
N PRO A 148 13.03 -18.30 -21.12
CA PRO A 148 12.02 -17.99 -22.11
C PRO A 148 10.97 -19.12 -22.17
N TYR A 149 9.86 -18.96 -21.46
CA TYR A 149 8.68 -19.82 -21.63
C TYR A 149 7.99 -19.52 -22.94
N ASN A 150 7.66 -20.57 -23.67
CA ASN A 150 7.04 -20.47 -24.98
C ASN A 150 5.77 -21.35 -24.99
N PRO A 151 4.55 -20.79 -25.01
CA PRO A 151 3.32 -21.58 -24.87
C PRO A 151 3.01 -22.49 -26.07
N LYS A 152 3.82 -22.47 -27.14
CA LYS A 152 3.61 -23.24 -28.38
C LYS A 152 4.89 -23.82 -29.02
N GLY A 153 6.00 -23.90 -28.30
CA GLY A 153 7.23 -24.56 -28.79
C GLY A 153 7.93 -23.97 -30.03
N LYS A 154 7.46 -22.85 -30.61
CA LYS A 154 8.10 -22.20 -31.76
C LYS A 154 8.80 -20.91 -31.34
N TYR A 155 10.12 -20.84 -31.50
CA TYR A 155 10.90 -19.62 -31.24
C TYR A 155 10.50 -18.52 -32.24
N ILE A 156 9.83 -17.46 -31.76
CA ILE A 156 9.53 -16.26 -32.56
C ILE A 156 10.47 -15.14 -32.11
N GLY A 157 11.27 -14.60 -33.04
CA GLY A 157 12.23 -13.52 -32.73
C GLY A 157 13.61 -13.61 -33.41
N PHE A 158 13.82 -14.56 -34.33
CA PHE A 158 14.97 -14.49 -35.25
C PHE A 158 14.66 -13.49 -36.38
N GLY A 159 14.85 -12.21 -36.10
CA GLY A 159 14.90 -11.19 -37.14
C GLY A 159 16.25 -11.26 -37.85
N ARG A 160 16.28 -11.71 -39.11
CA ARG A 160 17.30 -11.25 -40.06
C ARG A 160 17.14 -9.73 -40.15
N GLY A 161 18.24 -9.01 -39.92
CA GLY A 161 18.42 -7.60 -40.27
C GLY A 161 17.26 -6.66 -39.94
N ASN A 162 17.18 -6.17 -38.71
CA ASN A 162 17.04 -4.73 -38.43
C ASN A 162 17.07 -4.49 -36.93
N ARG A 163 17.76 -3.42 -36.53
CA ARG A 163 17.96 -2.94 -35.15
C ARG A 163 16.61 -2.75 -34.46
N SER A 164 16.09 -3.79 -33.80
CA SER A 164 15.01 -3.62 -32.84
C SER A 164 15.60 -2.86 -31.66
N LYS A 165 15.16 -1.60 -31.51
CA LYS A 165 15.52 -0.76 -30.37
C LYS A 165 15.31 -1.58 -29.10
N PRO A 166 16.28 -1.66 -28.18
CA PRO A 166 16.07 -2.37 -26.93
C PRO A 166 14.84 -1.77 -26.27
N ASN A 167 13.94 -2.67 -25.85
CA ASN A 167 12.72 -2.31 -25.14
C ASN A 167 13.13 -1.33 -24.04
N ARG A 168 12.71 -0.06 -24.14
CA ARG A 168 12.96 0.90 -23.07
C ARG A 168 12.26 0.34 -21.85
N HIS A 169 13.03 -0.17 -20.90
CA HIS A 169 12.56 -0.27 -19.53
C HIS A 169 12.16 1.15 -19.14
N THR A 170 10.86 1.43 -19.18
CA THR A 170 10.31 2.69 -18.70
C THR A 170 10.37 2.63 -17.18
N VAL A 171 11.58 2.79 -16.64
CA VAL A 171 11.72 3.25 -15.27
C VAL A 171 11.10 4.65 -15.29
N ARG A 172 9.82 4.74 -14.90
CA ARG A 172 9.16 6.02 -14.67
C ARG A 172 9.89 6.66 -13.49
N ARG A 173 11.00 7.33 -13.79
CA ARG A 173 11.77 8.07 -12.79
C ARG A 173 10.86 9.20 -12.31
N CYS A 174 10.37 9.08 -11.08
CA CYS A 174 9.70 10.19 -10.40
C CYS A 174 10.61 11.43 -10.47
N ARG A 175 10.00 12.61 -10.60
CA ARG A 175 10.71 13.90 -10.57
C ARG A 175 11.69 14.00 -9.38
N CYS A 176 11.28 13.45 -8.23
CA CYS A 176 12.05 13.31 -7.01
C CYS A 176 13.35 12.48 -7.14
N PHE A 177 13.35 11.39 -7.91
CA PHE A 177 14.53 10.55 -8.14
C PHE A 177 15.58 11.28 -8.98
N ARG A 178 15.14 12.08 -9.97
CA ARG A 178 16.04 12.97 -10.72
C ARG A 178 16.68 14.02 -9.81
N GLN A 179 15.91 14.63 -8.92
CA GLN A 179 16.41 15.66 -8.00
C GLN A 179 17.43 15.09 -7.00
N ARG A 180 17.18 13.90 -6.44
CA ARG A 180 18.14 13.22 -5.56
C ARG A 180 19.44 12.84 -6.27
N LEU A 181 19.37 12.28 -7.47
CA LEU A 181 20.57 11.96 -8.26
C LEU A 181 21.40 13.20 -8.62
N VAL A 182 20.77 14.37 -8.77
CA VAL A 182 21.47 15.64 -8.98
C VAL A 182 22.12 16.10 -7.67
N ALA A 183 21.39 16.02 -6.55
CA ALA A 183 21.94 16.36 -5.24
C ALA A 183 23.13 15.46 -4.84
N GLU A 184 23.03 14.15 -5.04
CA GLU A 184 24.11 13.18 -4.74
C GLU A 184 25.35 13.43 -5.60
N ARG A 185 25.19 13.84 -6.87
CA ARG A 185 26.32 14.24 -7.74
C ARG A 185 27.00 15.52 -7.28
N ASN A 186 26.22 16.49 -6.82
CA ASN A 186 26.76 17.77 -6.35
C ASN A 186 27.52 17.61 -5.02
N THR A 187 27.08 16.70 -4.14
CA THR A 187 27.80 16.39 -2.91
C THR A 187 29.10 15.61 -3.15
N SER A 188 29.16 14.75 -4.18
CA SER A 188 30.41 14.06 -4.54
C SER A 188 31.47 15.01 -5.11
N SER A 189 31.06 16.09 -5.81
CA SER A 189 32.01 17.09 -6.31
C SER A 189 32.58 18.03 -5.24
N GLU A 190 31.97 18.10 -4.06
CA GLU A 190 32.41 18.97 -2.95
C GLU A 190 33.39 18.28 -1.99
N THR A 191 33.59 16.96 -2.10
CA THR A 191 34.50 16.17 -1.23
C THR A 191 35.87 15.90 -1.86
N GLU A 192 36.16 16.44 -3.04
CA GLU A 192 37.42 16.24 -3.78
C GLU A 192 38.42 17.42 -3.67
N THR A 193 38.32 18.28 -2.64
CA THR A 193 39.41 19.22 -2.33
C THR A 193 40.44 18.54 -1.42
N MET A 194 41.55 18.09 -2.00
CA MET A 194 42.70 17.54 -1.29
C MET A 194 43.32 18.57 -0.33
N PRO A 195 43.91 18.16 0.81
CA PRO A 195 44.59 19.07 1.72
C PRO A 195 45.86 19.64 1.08
N GLU A 196 46.01 20.96 1.10
CA GLU A 196 47.22 21.67 0.69
C GLU A 196 48.41 21.25 1.56
N THR A 197 49.42 20.66 0.92
CA THR A 197 50.70 20.32 1.56
C THR A 197 51.48 21.60 1.84
N HIS A 198 51.57 21.99 3.10
CA HIS A 198 52.54 22.96 3.59
C HIS A 198 53.93 22.29 3.71
N ILE A 199 54.87 22.73 2.88
CA ILE A 199 56.31 22.81 3.18
C ILE A 199 56.83 24.11 2.60
#